data_AF-A0A7V2IB69-F1
#
_entry.id   AF-A0A7V2IB69-F1
#
_cell.length_a   1.000
_cell.length_b   1.000
_cell.length_c   1.000
_cell.angle_alpha   90.00
_cell.angle_beta   90.00
_cell.angle_gamma   90.00
#
_symmetry.space_group_name_H-M   'P 1'
#
loop_
_entity.id
_entity.type
_entity.pdbx_description
1 polymer ?
#
loop_
_entity_poly.entity_id
_entity_poly.type
_entity_poly.pdbx_seq_one_letter_code
_entity_poly.pdbx_strand_id
1 'polypeptide(L)' 'MSLCASCGLQLAGDAALCPHHHCVYGDDWAITNRIMCDFFHRGKVPPRLPASEREDDFWAHADTAA' A
#
# COMPACT_ATOMS: atom_id res chain seq x y z
N MET A 1 12.94 -1.06 6.20
CA MET A 1 11.56 -1.50 6.51
C MET A 1 10.65 -0.28 6.46
N SER A 2 9.97 -0.08 5.33
CA SER A 2 8.91 0.94 5.18
C SER A 2 7.53 0.30 5.35
N LEU A 3 6.50 1.11 5.54
CA LEU A 3 5.10 0.65 5.53
C LEU A 3 4.44 1.07 4.23
N CYS A 4 3.56 0.23 3.68
CA CYS A 4 2.71 0.61 2.56
C CYS A 4 1.89 1.86 2.92
N ALA A 5 1.97 2.93 2.15
CA ALA A 5 1.25 4.17 2.42
C ALA A 5 -0.27 3.93 2.45
N SER A 6 -0.77 3.07 1.55
CA SER A 6 -2.20 2.69 1.49
C SER A 6 -2.58 1.78 2.66
N CYS A 7 -2.13 0.54 2.73
CA CYS A 7 -2.61 -0.40 3.75
C CYS A 7 -1.67 -0.60 4.94
N GLY A 8 -0.52 0.04 5.05
CA GLY A 8 0.35 -0.13 6.22
C GLY A 8 1.01 -1.49 6.41
N LEU A 9 0.89 -2.39 5.43
CA LEU A 9 1.66 -3.63 5.38
C LEU A 9 3.16 -3.32 5.43
N GLN A 10 3.90 -4.09 6.23
CA GLN A 10 5.36 -4.00 6.31
C GLN A 10 5.97 -4.39 4.96
N LEU A 11 6.80 -3.52 4.38
CA LEU A 11 7.42 -3.78 3.09
C LEU A 11 8.87 -4.25 3.27
N ALA A 12 9.25 -5.23 2.46
CA ALA A 12 10.62 -5.69 2.26
C ALA A 12 11.37 -4.73 1.31
N GLY A 13 11.50 -3.46 1.70
CA GLY A 13 12.17 -2.45 0.87
C GLY A 13 11.89 -1.01 1.28
N ASP A 14 12.17 -0.10 0.36
CA ASP A 14 11.88 1.34 0.42
C ASP A 14 10.67 1.75 -0.43
N ALA A 15 10.01 0.78 -1.07
CA ALA A 15 8.77 1.00 -1.81
C ALA A 15 7.73 1.70 -0.91
N ALA A 16 6.88 2.53 -1.53
CA ALA A 16 5.79 3.21 -0.85
C ALA A 16 4.49 2.41 -0.86
N LEU A 17 4.33 1.41 -1.73
CA LEU A 17 3.11 0.60 -1.88
C LEU A 17 3.45 -0.89 -1.96
N CYS A 18 2.56 -1.74 -1.44
CA CYS A 18 2.66 -3.19 -1.60
C CYS A 18 2.16 -3.64 -2.99
N PRO A 19 2.52 -4.84 -3.47
CA PRO A 19 2.09 -5.35 -4.78
C PRO A 19 0.57 -5.32 -5.01
N HIS A 20 -0.25 -5.53 -3.97
CA HIS A 20 -1.70 -5.37 -4.06
C HIS A 20 -2.08 -3.95 -4.48
N HIS A 21 -1.55 -2.94 -3.78
CA HIS A 21 -1.89 -1.54 -4.05
C HIS A 21 -1.14 -0.92 -5.22
N HIS A 22 -0.02 -1.52 -5.67
CA HIS A 22 0.66 -1.07 -6.88
C HIS A 22 -0.16 -1.37 -8.15
N CYS A 23 -1.03 -2.38 -8.12
CA CYS A 23 -1.66 -2.95 -9.32
C CYS A 23 -3.19 -2.75 -9.42
N VAL A 24 -3.87 -2.40 -8.34
CA VAL A 24 -5.36 -2.45 -8.26
C VAL A 24 -6.08 -1.25 -8.88
N TYR A 25 -5.34 -0.25 -9.35
CA TYR A 25 -5.93 0.99 -9.88
C TYR A 25 -6.54 0.90 -11.29
N GLY A 26 -6.94 -0.29 -11.71
CA GLY A 26 -7.50 -0.58 -13.04
C GLY A 26 -8.79 0.19 -13.38
N ASP A 27 -9.56 0.61 -12.37
CA ASP A 27 -10.92 1.13 -12.61
C ASP A 27 -11.04 2.67 -12.51
N ASP A 28 -10.03 3.38 -11.97
CA ASP A 28 -9.96 4.86 -12.08
C ASP A 28 -8.52 5.39 -11.93
N TRP A 29 -7.80 5.38 -13.05
CA TRP A 29 -6.45 5.94 -13.17
C TRP A 29 -6.34 7.39 -12.67
N ALA A 30 -7.39 8.20 -12.84
CA ALA A 30 -7.37 9.61 -12.46
C ALA A 30 -7.46 9.78 -10.95
N ILE A 31 -8.36 9.06 -10.28
CA ILE A 31 -8.45 9.03 -8.81
C ILE A 31 -7.14 8.53 -8.22
N THR A 32 -6.60 7.48 -8.79
CA THR A 32 -5.33 6.87 -8.39
C THR A 32 -4.18 7.88 -8.40
N ASN A 33 -3.97 8.52 -9.55
CA ASN A 33 -2.91 9.49 -9.67
C ASN A 33 -3.15 10.70 -8.80
N ARG A 34 -4.42 11.10 -8.58
CA ARG A 34 -4.73 12.16 -7.62
C ARG A 34 -4.28 11.78 -6.21
N ILE A 35 -4.59 10.57 -5.74
CA ILE A 35 -4.19 10.08 -4.42
C ILE A 35 -2.66 10.09 -4.29
N MET A 36 -1.96 9.57 -5.31
CA MET A 36 -0.49 9.52 -5.30
C MET A 36 0.14 10.91 -5.35
N CYS A 37 -0.36 11.81 -6.21
CA CYS A 37 0.12 13.19 -6.28
C CYS A 37 -0.16 13.97 -4.99
N ASP A 38 -1.32 13.78 -4.37
CA ASP A 38 -1.65 14.41 -3.09
C ASP A 38 -0.76 13.89 -1.95
N PHE A 39 -0.38 12.60 -1.98
CA PHE A 39 0.60 12.05 -1.04
C PHE A 39 2.00 12.65 -1.27
N PHE A 40 2.55 12.52 -2.47
CA PHE A 40 3.94 12.94 -2.74
C PHE A 40 4.15 14.45 -2.72
N HIS A 41 3.18 15.23 -3.22
CA HIS A 41 3.34 16.68 -3.37
C HIS A 41 2.62 17.49 -2.30
N ARG A 42 1.65 16.92 -1.60
CA ARG A 42 0.83 17.63 -0.61
C ARG A 42 0.83 16.99 0.77
N GLY A 43 1.53 15.88 0.96
CA GLY A 43 1.65 15.19 2.25
C GLY A 43 0.33 14.64 2.79
N LYS A 44 -0.69 14.46 1.95
CA LYS A 44 -1.96 13.88 2.39
C LYS A 44 -1.83 12.37 2.54
N VAL A 45 -2.24 11.85 3.68
CA VAL A 45 -2.24 10.40 3.91
C VAL A 45 -3.30 9.76 3.01
N PRO A 46 -2.95 8.77 2.17
CA PRO A 46 -3.92 8.07 1.35
C PRO A 46 -4.90 7.28 2.24
N PRO A 47 -6.15 7.08 1.79
CA PRO A 47 -7.10 6.21 2.49
C PRO A 47 -6.48 4.83 2.72
N ARG A 48 -6.69 4.28 3.92
CA ARG A 48 -6.11 3.01 4.34
C ARG A 48 -7.19 1.95 4.55
N LEU A 49 -6.88 0.72 4.19
CA LEU A 49 -7.74 -0.43 4.48
C LEU A 49 -7.86 -0.67 6.00
N PRO A 50 -9.00 -1.19 6.47
CA PRO A 50 -9.19 -1.61 7.86
C PRO A 50 -8.26 -2.77 8.23
N ALA A 51 -7.97 -2.94 9.52
CA ALA A 51 -7.00 -3.92 10.02
C ALA A 51 -7.24 -5.34 9.52
N SER A 52 -8.50 -5.79 9.55
CA SER A 52 -8.91 -7.12 9.09
C SER A 52 -8.55 -7.41 7.63
N GLU A 53 -8.53 -6.39 6.77
CA GLU A 53 -8.17 -6.54 5.35
C GLU A 53 -6.66 -6.39 5.13
N ARG A 54 -5.95 -5.71 6.04
CA ARG A 54 -4.48 -5.59 5.99
C ARG A 54 -3.78 -6.90 6.35
N GLU A 55 -4.39 -7.63 7.27
CA GLU A 55 -3.87 -8.85 7.89
C GLU A 55 -4.37 -10.12 7.18
N ASP A 56 -4.91 -9.99 5.96
CA ASP A 56 -5.32 -11.14 5.16
C ASP A 56 -4.12 -12.10 4.98
N ASP A 57 -4.31 -13.36 5.39
CA ASP A 57 -3.32 -14.45 5.33
C ASP A 57 -2.68 -14.58 3.95
N PHE A 58 -3.39 -14.22 2.88
CA PHE A 58 -2.84 -14.23 1.52
C PHE A 58 -1.63 -13.30 1.34
N TRP A 59 -1.58 -12.18 2.09
CA TRP A 59 -0.52 -11.17 2.03
C TRP A 59 0.38 -11.17 3.27
N ALA A 60 0.10 -12.03 4.26
CA ALA A 60 0.97 -12.21 5.40
C ALA A 60 2.37 -12.62 4.89
N HIS A 61 3.37 -11.80 5.19
CA HIS A 61 4.76 -12.18 4.93
C HIS A 61 5.06 -13.38 5.83
N ALA A 62 5.07 -14.59 5.26
CA ALA A 62 5.66 -15.73 5.92
C ALA A 62 7.09 -15.33 6.25
N ASP A 63 7.43 -15.30 7.54
CA ASP A 63 8.81 -15.16 8.01
C ASP A 63 9.61 -16.36 7.51
N THR A 64 10.03 -16.37 6.24
CA THR A 64 11.04 -17.30 5.75
C THR A 64 12.41 -16.72 6.07
N ALA A 65 12.74 -16.77 7.37
CA ALA A 65 14.11 -16.87 7.83
C ALA A 65 14.49 -18.35 7.80
N ALA A 66 15.25 -18.76 6.79
CA ALA A 66 16.03 -20.00 6.77
C ALA A 66 17.38 -19.73 6.09
#